data_AF-A0A2W4WF80-F1
#
_entry.id   AF-A0A2W4WF80-F1
#
_cell.length_a   1.000
_cell.length_b   1.000
_cell.length_c   1.000
_cell.angle_alpha   90.00
_cell.angle_beta   90.00
_cell.angle_gamma   90.00
#
_symmetry.space_group_name_H-M   'P 1'
#
loop_
_entity.id
_entity.type
_entity.pdbx_description
1 polymer ?
#
loop_
_entity_poly.entity_id
_entity_poly.type
_entity_poly.pdbx_seq_one_letter_code
_entity_poly.pdbx_strand_id
1 'polypeptide(L)'
;MQYSFRKFTLALAIAIGVNTSSFVMPRNCLALLDNQAIAAEPSELPAVAKQLIGKWQLTMVGSELEPLTLLFMPDGKLYLINSTRQSVVQGEYQIHSVNGQVYLDIFQGSFGARTNFSFNSKGQLILQQLFIPAVIQLMYSSNSNEPNIIGGLLMPNILSLTRISSDTNVDANLNFALFQSPANRARQSEAKSYVGAINRAQQAFFLEKEYFTSKLYDLGIGISSETENYKYQIVVIDSKKGVQNIAIPKKDNLKAYTGFVNIRPVVGTQEMTSVAMLCESLKPTRDLPSKFKLSDKPTCPEGYIVLSRY
;
A
#
# COMPACT_ATOMS: atom_id res chain seq x y z
N MET A 1 42.16 24.16 -52.69
CA MET A 1 40.69 24.14 -52.46
C MET A 1 40.49 23.69 -51.02
N GLN A 2 40.29 24.64 -50.07
CA GLN A 2 38.97 25.08 -49.56
C GLN A 2 38.26 23.95 -48.77
N TYR A 3 37.93 23.99 -47.47
CA TYR A 3 37.59 25.11 -46.57
C TYR A 3 37.94 24.82 -45.09
N SER A 4 38.25 25.89 -44.37
CA SER A 4 38.27 26.09 -42.92
C SER A 4 36.88 25.91 -42.28
N PHE A 5 36.77 25.50 -41.01
CA PHE A 5 36.19 26.33 -39.94
C PHE A 5 36.41 25.72 -38.53
N ARG A 6 36.48 26.64 -37.57
CA ARG A 6 37.10 26.58 -36.24
C ARG A 6 36.03 26.58 -35.13
N LYS A 7 36.42 26.07 -33.96
CA LYS A 7 36.00 26.41 -32.57
C LYS A 7 34.62 25.91 -32.10
N PHE A 8 34.57 25.24 -30.93
CA PHE A 8 34.24 25.92 -29.67
C PHE A 8 34.48 25.03 -28.43
N THR A 9 35.08 25.66 -27.41
CA THR A 9 35.36 25.26 -26.03
C THR A 9 34.10 25.02 -25.20
N LEU A 10 34.16 24.16 -24.16
CA LEU A 10 33.59 24.39 -22.81
C LEU A 10 34.03 23.22 -21.89
N ALA A 11 34.99 23.42 -20.99
CA ALA A 11 34.84 23.87 -19.60
C ALA A 11 34.38 22.75 -18.64
N LEU A 12 35.38 22.15 -18.00
CA LEU A 12 35.29 21.36 -16.78
C LEU A 12 34.88 22.27 -15.61
N ALA A 13 33.81 21.95 -14.89
CA ALA A 13 33.48 22.58 -13.62
C ALA A 13 33.09 21.50 -12.59
N ILE A 14 34.00 21.27 -11.66
CA ILE A 14 33.75 20.59 -10.38
C ILE A 14 33.10 21.62 -9.45
N ALA A 15 31.96 21.30 -8.88
CA ALA A 15 31.45 21.96 -7.69
C ALA A 15 30.90 20.91 -6.72
N ILE A 16 31.57 20.77 -5.58
CA ILE A 16 31.14 20.01 -4.41
C ILE A 16 30.16 20.88 -3.65
N GLY A 17 29.03 20.31 -3.23
CA GLY A 17 28.06 20.97 -2.37
C GLY A 17 27.01 19.98 -1.85
N VAL A 18 27.31 19.35 -0.72
CA VAL A 18 26.38 18.52 0.03
C VAL A 18 25.25 19.40 0.56
N ASN A 19 24.00 19.05 0.29
CA ASN A 19 22.94 19.20 1.28
C ASN A 19 21.83 18.19 1.04
N THR A 20 21.54 17.49 2.13
CA THR A 20 20.54 16.46 2.30
C THR A 20 19.15 17.05 2.20
N SER A 21 18.39 16.64 1.19
CA SER A 21 16.94 16.59 1.28
C SER A 21 16.46 15.31 0.61
N SER A 22 15.99 14.38 1.44
CA SER A 22 15.25 13.20 1.04
C SER A 22 14.03 13.64 0.22
N PHE A 23 14.15 13.66 -1.09
CA PHE A 23 13.00 13.90 -1.97
C PHE A 23 12.13 12.64 -1.99
N VAL A 24 11.16 12.60 -1.09
CA VAL A 24 9.94 11.83 -1.30
C VAL A 24 9.24 12.50 -2.47
N MET A 25 9.27 11.90 -3.67
CA MET A 25 8.47 12.39 -4.78
C MET A 25 6.99 12.18 -4.44
N PRO A 26 6.19 13.24 -4.24
CA PRO A 26 4.75 13.12 -4.01
C PRO A 26 4.04 12.85 -5.35
N ARG A 27 2.77 12.42 -5.28
CA ARG A 27 1.82 12.28 -6.41
C ARG A 27 1.84 13.48 -7.39
N ASN A 28 2.30 14.65 -6.91
CA ASN A 28 2.39 15.91 -7.65
C ASN A 28 3.64 16.08 -8.52
N CYS A 29 4.60 15.16 -8.54
CA CYS A 29 5.78 15.32 -9.40
C CYS A 29 5.47 15.11 -10.90
N LEU A 30 4.40 14.39 -11.23
CA LEU A 30 3.83 14.33 -12.58
C LEU A 30 2.92 15.53 -12.90
N ALA A 31 2.43 16.23 -11.87
CA ALA A 31 1.53 17.38 -12.00
C ALA A 31 2.27 18.73 -12.17
N LEU A 32 3.59 18.78 -11.99
CA LEU A 32 4.39 20.00 -12.18
C LEU A 32 4.55 20.46 -13.64
N LEU A 33 3.94 19.72 -14.59
CA LEU A 33 3.76 20.18 -15.97
C LEU A 33 2.43 20.90 -16.21
N ASP A 34 1.53 20.96 -15.22
CA ASP A 34 0.16 21.41 -15.45
C ASP A 34 -0.38 22.18 -14.24
N ASN A 35 0.19 23.36 -14.02
CA ASN A 35 -0.32 24.26 -13.00
C ASN A 35 -1.51 25.03 -13.58
N GLN A 36 -2.66 24.35 -13.72
CA GLN A 36 -4.00 24.94 -13.73
C GLN A 36 -5.06 23.83 -13.64
N ALA A 37 -5.43 23.48 -12.40
CA ALA A 37 -6.57 22.61 -12.15
C ALA A 37 -7.88 23.35 -12.46
N ILE A 38 -8.67 22.81 -13.38
CA ILE A 38 -10.12 22.93 -13.35
C ILE A 38 -10.63 21.54 -12.98
N ALA A 39 -11.54 21.48 -11.99
CA ALA A 39 -12.21 20.26 -11.59
C ALA A 39 -12.87 19.62 -12.82
N ALA A 40 -12.34 18.48 -13.28
CA ALA A 40 -12.94 17.73 -14.36
C ALA A 40 -14.00 16.78 -13.80
N GLU A 41 -15.25 16.98 -14.23
CA GLU A 41 -16.30 15.96 -14.26
C GLU A 41 -15.80 14.66 -14.93
N PRO A 42 -16.51 13.51 -14.80
CA PRO A 42 -16.06 12.24 -15.38
C PRO A 42 -15.96 12.37 -16.91
N SER A 43 -14.80 12.76 -17.42
CA SER A 43 -14.59 12.94 -18.85
C SER A 43 -14.57 11.55 -19.46
N GLU A 44 -15.44 11.30 -20.44
CA GLU A 44 -15.37 10.08 -21.23
C GLU A 44 -13.93 9.84 -21.68
N LEU A 45 -13.41 8.65 -21.33
CA LEU A 45 -12.13 8.14 -21.77
C LEU A 45 -11.97 8.41 -23.29
N PRO A 46 -10.87 9.05 -23.76
CA PRO A 46 -10.63 9.32 -25.17
C PRO A 46 -10.86 8.09 -26.05
N ALA A 47 -11.22 8.22 -27.33
CA ALA A 47 -11.56 7.06 -28.19
C ALA A 47 -10.51 5.93 -28.19
N VAL A 48 -9.23 6.28 -28.01
CA VAL A 48 -8.09 5.35 -27.86
C VAL A 48 -8.14 4.58 -26.53
N ALA A 49 -8.58 5.23 -25.45
CA ALA A 49 -8.75 4.62 -24.14
C ALA A 49 -9.87 3.57 -24.11
N LYS A 50 -10.95 3.78 -24.88
CA LYS A 50 -12.01 2.77 -25.07
C LYS A 50 -11.46 1.47 -25.66
N GLN A 51 -10.36 1.54 -26.43
CA GLN A 51 -9.70 0.35 -26.98
C GLN A 51 -8.91 -0.43 -25.92
N LEU A 52 -8.51 0.18 -24.81
CA LEU A 52 -7.81 -0.54 -23.73
C LEU A 52 -8.75 -1.40 -22.90
N ILE A 53 -10.04 -1.06 -22.83
CA ILE A 53 -11.01 -1.72 -21.96
C ILE A 53 -11.09 -3.22 -22.28
N GLY A 54 -11.11 -4.04 -21.23
CA GLY A 54 -11.20 -5.50 -21.32
C GLY A 54 -9.99 -6.22 -20.75
N LYS A 55 -9.97 -7.54 -20.96
CA LYS A 55 -8.96 -8.46 -20.43
C LYS A 55 -7.88 -8.73 -21.45
N TRP A 56 -6.63 -8.65 -20.99
CA TRP A 56 -5.42 -8.78 -21.77
C TRP A 56 -4.48 -9.78 -21.12
N GLN A 57 -4.13 -10.82 -21.86
CA GLN A 57 -3.16 -11.81 -21.43
C GLN A 57 -1.76 -11.30 -21.72
N LEU A 58 -0.94 -11.24 -20.69
CA LEU A 58 0.47 -10.94 -20.83
C LEU A 58 1.21 -12.14 -21.43
N THR A 59 2.00 -11.89 -22.47
CA THR A 59 2.92 -12.88 -23.06
C THR A 59 4.36 -12.50 -22.70
N MET A 60 4.90 -13.12 -21.65
CA MET A 60 6.32 -12.96 -21.30
C MET A 60 7.14 -13.96 -22.12
N VAL A 61 8.02 -13.46 -22.98
CA VAL A 61 8.92 -14.32 -23.78
C VAL A 61 10.00 -14.88 -22.86
N GLY A 62 10.05 -16.22 -22.72
CA GLY A 62 11.16 -16.93 -22.06
C GLY A 62 11.04 -17.17 -20.55
N SER A 63 9.86 -17.03 -19.94
CA SER A 63 9.66 -17.32 -18.51
C SER A 63 8.65 -18.44 -18.27
N GLU A 64 8.93 -19.36 -17.34
CA GLU A 64 7.98 -20.34 -16.76
C GLU A 64 6.88 -19.70 -15.88
N LEU A 65 6.74 -18.37 -15.93
CA LEU A 65 5.79 -17.64 -15.11
C LEU A 65 4.35 -17.91 -15.57
N GLU A 66 3.49 -18.15 -14.59
CA GLU A 66 2.06 -18.36 -14.77
C GLU A 66 1.41 -17.24 -15.60
N PRO A 67 0.40 -17.55 -16.43
CA PRO A 67 -0.28 -16.56 -17.25
C PRO A 67 -0.92 -15.48 -16.39
N LEU A 68 -0.51 -14.23 -16.62
CA LEU A 68 -0.99 -13.05 -15.90
C LEU A 68 -1.97 -12.23 -16.76
N THR A 69 -3.14 -11.91 -16.22
CA THR A 69 -4.17 -11.13 -16.92
C THR A 69 -4.20 -9.70 -16.41
N LEU A 70 -4.14 -8.73 -17.33
CA LEU A 70 -4.44 -7.33 -17.05
C LEU A 70 -5.89 -7.03 -17.45
N LEU A 71 -6.64 -6.40 -16.57
CA LEU A 71 -8.01 -5.98 -16.82
C LEU A 71 -8.12 -4.46 -16.67
N PHE A 72 -8.38 -3.77 -17.79
CA PHE A 72 -8.63 -2.34 -17.82
C PHE A 72 -10.13 -2.08 -17.70
N MET A 73 -10.50 -1.36 -16.66
CA MET A 73 -11.88 -0.98 -16.39
C MET A 73 -12.22 0.39 -16.99
N PRO A 74 -13.49 0.65 -17.36
CA PRO A 74 -13.92 1.96 -17.84
C PRO A 74 -13.81 3.08 -16.79
N ASP A 75 -13.75 2.76 -15.50
CA ASP A 75 -13.64 3.73 -14.39
C ASP A 75 -12.18 4.09 -14.04
N GLY A 76 -11.21 3.71 -14.87
CA GLY A 76 -9.79 3.97 -14.63
C GLY A 76 -9.12 3.00 -13.66
N LYS A 77 -9.80 1.93 -13.21
CA LYS A 77 -9.15 0.86 -12.44
C LYS A 77 -8.41 -0.12 -13.34
N LEU A 78 -7.28 -0.61 -12.84
CA LEU A 78 -6.50 -1.67 -13.46
C LEU A 78 -6.42 -2.84 -12.49
N TYR A 79 -6.73 -4.05 -12.94
CA TYR A 79 -6.53 -5.26 -12.15
C TYR A 79 -5.46 -6.15 -12.78
N LEU A 80 -4.58 -6.67 -11.95
CA LEU A 80 -3.62 -7.69 -12.31
C LEU A 80 -4.04 -9.00 -11.65
N ILE A 81 -4.50 -9.95 -12.46
CA ILE A 81 -5.13 -11.19 -12.02
C ILE A 81 -4.16 -12.35 -12.28
N ASN A 82 -3.86 -13.10 -11.23
CA ASN A 82 -3.28 -14.44 -11.35
C ASN A 82 -4.39 -15.47 -11.09
N SER A 83 -4.89 -16.07 -12.16
CA SER A 83 -5.97 -17.04 -12.10
C SER A 83 -5.58 -18.32 -11.37
N THR A 84 -4.31 -18.73 -11.48
CA THR A 84 -3.79 -19.94 -10.81
C THR A 84 -3.78 -19.80 -9.29
N ARG A 85 -3.42 -18.61 -8.79
CA ARG A 85 -3.34 -18.30 -7.35
C ARG A 85 -4.61 -17.68 -6.78
N GLN A 86 -5.65 -17.53 -7.61
CA GLN A 86 -6.90 -16.84 -7.26
C GLN A 86 -6.65 -15.49 -6.57
N SER A 87 -5.67 -14.74 -7.07
CA SER A 87 -5.26 -13.47 -6.48
C SER A 87 -5.38 -12.32 -7.48
N VAL A 88 -5.78 -11.17 -6.96
CA VAL A 88 -5.93 -9.94 -7.74
C VAL A 88 -5.24 -8.78 -7.05
N VAL A 89 -4.46 -8.02 -7.80
CA VAL A 89 -3.87 -6.75 -7.38
C VAL A 89 -4.60 -5.63 -8.08
N GLN A 90 -5.07 -4.65 -7.31
CA GLN A 90 -5.70 -3.45 -7.84
C GLN A 90 -4.66 -2.33 -8.00
N GLY A 91 -4.72 -1.67 -9.15
CA GLY A 91 -4.09 -0.40 -9.47
C GLY A 91 -5.08 0.55 -10.13
N GLU A 92 -4.56 1.67 -10.61
CA GLU A 92 -5.29 2.70 -11.35
C GLU A 92 -4.53 2.99 -12.63
N TYR A 93 -5.21 3.50 -13.65
CA TYR A 93 -4.56 4.02 -14.85
C TYR A 93 -5.22 5.30 -15.32
N GLN A 94 -4.44 6.15 -15.97
CA GLN A 94 -4.87 7.39 -16.58
C GLN A 94 -4.25 7.52 -17.96
N ILE A 95 -4.94 8.19 -18.87
CA ILE A 95 -4.41 8.49 -20.20
C ILE A 95 -4.18 9.99 -20.31
N HIS A 96 -2.95 10.37 -20.61
CA HIS A 96 -2.55 11.76 -20.79
C HIS A 96 -2.05 11.97 -22.21
N SER A 97 -2.44 13.08 -22.82
CA SER A 97 -1.93 13.48 -24.14
C SER A 97 -1.09 14.73 -24.00
N VAL A 98 0.20 14.66 -24.32
CA VAL A 98 1.11 15.80 -24.28
C VAL A 98 1.77 15.95 -25.65
N ASN A 99 1.67 17.13 -26.27
CA ASN A 99 2.25 17.43 -27.58
C ASN A 99 1.87 16.41 -28.68
N GLY A 100 0.63 15.93 -28.67
CA GLY A 100 0.13 14.93 -29.64
C GLY A 100 0.60 13.49 -29.39
N GLN A 101 1.40 13.24 -28.36
CA GLN A 101 1.74 11.90 -27.90
C GLN A 101 0.81 11.46 -26.77
N VAL A 102 0.31 10.23 -26.86
CA VAL A 102 -0.59 9.63 -25.87
C VAL A 102 0.22 8.71 -24.95
N TYR A 103 0.07 8.92 -23.66
CA TYR A 103 0.71 8.15 -22.60
C TYR A 103 -0.33 7.44 -21.75
N LEU A 104 0.03 6.25 -21.30
CA LEU A 104 -0.69 5.50 -20.29
C LEU A 104 0.10 5.59 -18.98
N ASP A 105 -0.45 6.32 -18.01
CA ASP A 105 0.09 6.37 -16.67
C ASP A 105 -0.57 5.26 -15.85
N ILE A 106 0.23 4.36 -15.29
CA ILE A 106 -0.24 3.25 -14.46
C ILE A 106 0.21 3.48 -13.03
N PHE A 107 -0.72 3.34 -12.09
CA PHE A 107 -0.50 3.58 -10.67
C PHE A 107 -0.80 2.35 -9.82
N GLN A 108 0.01 2.15 -8.78
CA GLN A 108 -0.27 1.22 -7.70
C GLN A 108 0.01 1.93 -6.37
N GLY A 109 -1.03 2.45 -5.74
CA GLY A 109 -0.90 3.32 -4.57
C GLY A 109 -0.15 4.62 -4.90
N SER A 110 0.99 4.86 -4.26
CA SER A 110 1.84 6.04 -4.50
C SER A 110 2.84 5.86 -5.65
N PHE A 111 2.96 4.66 -6.21
CA PHE A 111 3.85 4.40 -7.34
C PHE A 111 3.12 4.66 -8.64
N GLY A 112 3.75 5.39 -9.54
CA GLY A 112 3.27 5.63 -10.90
C GLY A 112 4.37 5.36 -11.91
N ALA A 113 4.00 4.82 -13.06
CA ALA A 113 4.87 4.66 -14.22
C ALA A 113 4.17 5.20 -15.46
N ARG A 114 4.90 5.98 -16.25
CA ARG A 114 4.43 6.47 -17.55
C ARG A 114 4.91 5.53 -18.66
N THR A 115 3.97 5.01 -19.44
CA THR A 115 4.26 4.18 -20.60
C THR A 115 3.72 4.85 -21.87
N ASN A 116 4.37 4.60 -23.00
CA ASN A 116 3.67 4.72 -24.26
C ASN A 116 2.91 3.41 -24.52
N PHE A 117 1.91 3.48 -25.38
CA PHE A 117 1.25 2.28 -25.85
C PHE A 117 0.90 2.37 -27.33
N SER A 118 0.88 1.23 -27.99
CA SER A 118 0.49 1.10 -29.39
C SER A 118 -0.20 -0.24 -29.63
N PHE A 119 -0.92 -0.36 -30.75
CA PHE A 119 -1.43 -1.64 -31.22
C PHE A 119 -0.64 -2.07 -32.44
N ASN A 120 -0.15 -3.31 -32.44
CA ASN A 120 0.50 -3.86 -33.62
C ASN A 120 -0.53 -4.31 -34.67
N SER A 121 -0.06 -4.71 -35.85
CA SER A 121 -0.94 -5.20 -36.94
C SER A 121 -1.76 -6.45 -36.60
N LYS A 122 -1.42 -7.16 -35.52
CA LYS A 122 -2.15 -8.31 -34.98
C LYS A 122 -3.17 -7.92 -33.91
N GLY A 123 -3.33 -6.63 -33.61
CA GLY A 123 -4.21 -6.12 -32.57
C GLY A 123 -3.70 -6.35 -31.14
N GLN A 124 -2.42 -6.71 -30.97
CA GLN A 124 -1.81 -6.84 -29.65
C GLN A 124 -1.47 -5.45 -29.11
N LEU A 125 -1.74 -5.25 -27.82
CA LEU A 125 -1.36 -4.06 -27.09
C LEU A 125 0.12 -4.16 -26.73
N ILE A 126 0.89 -3.19 -27.19
CA ILE A 126 2.31 -3.04 -26.86
C ILE A 126 2.43 -1.90 -25.87
N LEU A 127 2.96 -2.18 -24.68
CA LEU A 127 3.32 -1.16 -23.69
C LEU A 127 4.84 -1.03 -23.71
N GLN A 128 5.37 0.17 -23.94
CA GLN A 128 6.80 0.42 -23.83
C GLN A 128 7.05 1.46 -22.74
N GLN A 129 7.97 1.12 -21.83
CA GLN A 129 8.25 1.95 -20.67
C GLN A 129 9.19 3.10 -21.07
N LEU A 130 8.84 4.32 -20.66
CA LEU A 130 9.62 5.51 -20.99
C LEU A 130 10.54 5.99 -19.85
N PHE A 131 10.20 5.71 -18.58
CA PHE A 131 10.99 6.17 -17.44
C PHE A 131 10.62 5.45 -16.11
N ILE A 132 11.63 5.02 -15.33
CA ILE A 132 11.52 4.77 -13.89
C ILE A 132 12.48 5.73 -13.19
N PRO A 133 12.02 6.63 -12.30
CA PRO A 133 12.94 7.43 -11.49
C PRO A 133 13.86 6.52 -10.65
N ALA A 134 15.17 6.77 -10.63
CA ALA A 134 16.17 5.92 -9.97
C ALA A 134 15.89 5.63 -8.48
N VAL A 135 15.24 6.57 -7.77
CA VAL A 135 14.78 6.36 -6.38
C VAL A 135 13.78 5.22 -6.26
N ILE A 136 12.93 5.02 -7.28
CA ILE A 136 11.96 3.92 -7.29
C ILE A 136 12.68 2.59 -7.56
N GLN A 137 13.70 2.56 -8.43
CA GLN A 137 14.56 1.38 -8.64
C GLN A 137 15.19 0.88 -7.33
N LEU A 138 15.65 1.80 -6.48
CA LEU A 138 16.22 1.48 -5.17
C LEU A 138 15.18 0.96 -4.15
N MET A 139 13.92 1.43 -4.22
CA MET A 139 12.84 0.88 -3.38
C MET A 139 12.45 -0.55 -3.74
N TYR A 140 12.67 -1.00 -4.99
CA TYR A 140 12.48 -2.41 -5.36
C TYR A 140 13.61 -3.32 -4.87
N SER A 141 14.79 -2.77 -4.59
CA SER A 141 16.00 -3.51 -4.20
C SER A 141 16.15 -3.71 -2.69
N SER A 142 15.38 -3.02 -1.86
CA SER A 142 15.35 -3.29 -0.41
C SER A 142 14.40 -4.44 -0.13
N ASN A 143 14.85 -5.47 0.59
CA ASN A 143 14.09 -6.64 1.05
C ASN A 143 12.73 -6.28 1.69
N SER A 144 11.73 -5.94 0.90
CA SER A 144 10.37 -5.74 1.34
C SER A 144 9.59 -7.00 1.07
N ASN A 145 9.00 -7.59 2.13
CA ASN A 145 8.15 -8.77 2.07
C ASN A 145 6.83 -8.58 1.27
N GLU A 146 6.71 -7.52 0.46
CA GLU A 146 5.58 -7.27 -0.45
C GLU A 146 6.11 -6.76 -1.80
N PRO A 147 6.00 -7.55 -2.88
CA PRO A 147 6.47 -7.17 -4.20
C PRO A 147 5.57 -6.08 -4.79
N ASN A 148 6.15 -4.99 -5.30
CA ASN A 148 5.45 -4.09 -6.21
C ASN A 148 5.35 -4.78 -7.57
N ILE A 149 4.30 -5.59 -7.72
CA ILE A 149 4.12 -6.50 -8.86
C ILE A 149 3.87 -5.72 -10.16
N ILE A 150 3.07 -4.63 -10.14
CA ILE A 150 2.81 -3.85 -11.36
C ILE A 150 4.08 -3.09 -11.77
N GLY A 151 4.82 -2.53 -10.81
CA GLY A 151 6.10 -1.88 -11.08
C GLY A 151 7.17 -2.85 -11.61
N GLY A 152 7.25 -4.05 -11.04
CA GLY A 152 8.12 -5.14 -11.51
C GLY A 152 7.73 -5.66 -12.90
N LEU A 153 6.43 -5.78 -13.16
CA LEU A 153 5.89 -6.17 -14.46
C LEU A 153 6.28 -5.18 -15.56
N LEU A 154 6.35 -3.89 -15.25
CA LEU A 154 6.74 -2.86 -16.20
C LEU A 154 8.26 -2.71 -16.36
N MET A 155 9.10 -3.47 -15.63
CA MET A 155 10.56 -3.45 -15.77
C MET A 155 11.13 -3.88 -17.14
N PRO A 156 10.56 -4.86 -17.88
CA PRO A 156 10.95 -5.06 -19.27
C PRO A 156 10.59 -3.82 -20.11
N ASN A 157 11.52 -3.39 -20.96
CA ASN A 157 11.37 -2.20 -21.80
C ASN A 157 10.14 -2.26 -22.73
N ILE A 158 9.62 -3.47 -23.04
CA ILE A 158 8.46 -3.69 -23.90
C ILE A 158 7.65 -4.89 -23.37
N LEU A 159 6.34 -4.70 -23.21
CA LEU A 159 5.36 -5.73 -22.92
C LEU A 159 4.43 -5.93 -24.11
N SER A 160 4.15 -7.17 -24.45
CA SER A 160 3.15 -7.53 -25.46
C SER A 160 1.97 -8.23 -24.80
N LEU A 161 0.78 -7.71 -25.03
CA LEU A 161 -0.46 -8.25 -24.49
C LEU A 161 -1.42 -8.63 -25.59
N THR A 162 -2.00 -9.82 -25.45
CA THR A 162 -3.01 -10.33 -26.37
C THR A 162 -4.39 -10.18 -25.74
N ARG A 163 -5.34 -9.57 -26.44
CA ARG A 163 -6.71 -9.46 -25.95
C ARG A 163 -7.32 -10.85 -25.81
N ILE A 164 -7.91 -11.13 -24.65
CA ILE A 164 -8.63 -12.39 -24.39
C ILE A 164 -10.14 -12.19 -24.26
N SER A 165 -10.59 -11.01 -23.86
CA SER A 165 -12.02 -10.67 -23.79
C SER A 165 -12.22 -9.16 -23.72
N SER A 166 -13.39 -8.69 -24.16
CA SER A 166 -13.87 -7.32 -23.91
C SER A 166 -14.65 -7.18 -22.59
N ASP A 167 -14.91 -8.30 -21.90
CA ASP A 167 -15.59 -8.33 -20.61
C ASP A 167 -14.75 -7.67 -19.50
N THR A 168 -15.43 -6.95 -18.60
CA THR A 168 -14.85 -6.26 -17.45
C THR A 168 -15.18 -6.91 -16.11
N ASN A 169 -15.80 -8.10 -16.11
CA ASN A 169 -16.12 -8.81 -14.87
C ASN A 169 -14.84 -9.29 -14.17
N VAL A 170 -14.71 -8.92 -12.90
CA VAL A 170 -13.73 -9.52 -11.97
C VAL A 170 -14.42 -10.72 -11.32
N ASP A 171 -13.81 -11.90 -11.35
CA ASP A 171 -14.35 -13.08 -10.68
C ASP A 171 -14.48 -12.82 -9.17
N ALA A 172 -15.69 -13.04 -8.63
CA ALA A 172 -16.02 -12.79 -7.24
C ALA A 172 -15.22 -13.66 -6.25
N ASN A 173 -14.62 -14.77 -6.73
CA ASN A 173 -13.81 -15.67 -5.91
C ASN A 173 -12.33 -15.24 -5.79
N LEU A 174 -11.94 -14.13 -6.41
CA LEU A 174 -10.56 -13.64 -6.34
C LEU A 174 -10.26 -12.94 -5.01
N ASN A 175 -9.12 -13.27 -4.43
CA ASN A 175 -8.60 -12.63 -3.22
C ASN A 175 -7.87 -11.34 -3.58
N PHE A 176 -8.36 -10.20 -3.11
CA PHE A 176 -7.72 -8.90 -3.29
C PHE A 176 -6.49 -8.76 -2.40
N ALA A 177 -5.31 -8.80 -3.02
CA ALA A 177 -4.07 -8.45 -2.37
C ALA A 177 -3.98 -6.93 -2.22
N LEU A 178 -4.12 -6.44 -0.98
CA LEU A 178 -4.02 -5.02 -0.67
C LEU A 178 -2.57 -4.58 -0.68
N PHE A 179 -2.19 -3.81 -1.70
CA PHE A 179 -0.87 -3.20 -1.75
C PHE A 179 -0.76 -2.04 -0.76
N GLN A 180 0.22 -2.10 0.13
CA GLN A 180 0.52 -0.98 1.03
C GLN A 180 1.73 -0.20 0.52
N SER A 181 1.56 1.12 0.32
CA SER A 181 2.70 1.98 0.00
C SER A 181 3.73 1.98 1.15
N PRO A 182 5.04 2.17 0.88
CA PRO A 182 6.04 2.30 1.93
C PRO A 182 5.69 3.37 2.97
N ALA A 183 5.10 4.49 2.53
CA ALA A 183 4.62 5.54 3.41
C ALA A 183 3.50 5.05 4.34
N ASN A 184 2.53 4.28 3.83
CA ASN A 184 1.47 3.71 4.66
C ASN A 184 2.00 2.65 5.62
N ARG A 185 2.98 1.83 5.21
CA ARG A 185 3.66 0.88 6.11
C ARG A 185 4.42 1.59 7.24
N ALA A 186 5.14 2.66 6.92
CA ALA A 186 5.83 3.47 7.92
C ALA A 186 4.85 4.13 8.90
N ARG A 187 3.68 4.59 8.43
CA ARG A 187 2.62 5.09 9.30
C ARG A 187 2.00 3.99 10.16
N GLN A 188 1.81 2.79 9.60
CA GLN A 188 1.24 1.65 10.33
C GLN A 188 2.19 1.08 11.39
N SER A 189 3.52 1.18 11.20
CA SER A 189 4.49 0.73 12.20
C SER A 189 4.41 1.53 13.51
N GLU A 190 3.99 2.81 13.45
CA GLU A 190 3.66 3.65 14.60
C GLU A 190 2.57 3.01 15.44
N ALA A 191 1.40 2.72 14.84
CA ALA A 191 0.27 2.11 15.52
C ALA A 191 0.60 0.74 16.10
N LYS A 192 1.30 -0.11 15.34
CA LYS A 192 1.76 -1.43 15.80
C LYS A 192 2.63 -1.31 17.06
N SER A 193 3.58 -0.38 17.05
CA SER A 193 4.50 -0.15 18.15
C SER A 193 3.78 0.43 19.38
N TYR A 194 2.89 1.40 19.17
CA TYR A 194 2.17 2.09 20.24
C TYR A 194 1.14 1.17 20.90
N VAL A 195 0.33 0.43 20.15
CA VAL A 195 -0.61 -0.55 20.75
C VAL A 195 0.16 -1.63 21.53
N GLY A 196 1.30 -2.09 21.00
CA GLY A 196 2.17 -3.01 21.73
C GLY A 196 2.74 -2.43 23.03
N ALA A 197 3.13 -1.16 23.03
CA ALA A 197 3.58 -0.46 24.23
C ALA A 197 2.45 -0.26 25.25
N ILE A 198 1.24 0.13 24.78
CA ILE A 198 0.05 0.26 25.63
C ILE A 198 -0.31 -1.09 26.26
N ASN A 199 -0.25 -2.20 25.51
CA ASN A 199 -0.48 -3.53 26.06
C ASN A 199 0.49 -3.85 27.22
N ARG A 200 1.80 -3.68 27.00
CA ARG A 200 2.82 -3.92 28.04
C ARG A 200 2.63 -3.01 29.26
N ALA A 201 2.27 -1.75 29.02
CA ALA A 201 2.00 -0.80 30.09
C ALA A 201 0.74 -1.16 30.89
N GLN A 202 -0.31 -1.68 30.25
CA GLN A 202 -1.49 -2.22 30.94
C GLN A 202 -1.14 -3.44 31.80
N GLN A 203 -0.26 -4.32 31.32
CA GLN A 203 0.23 -5.46 32.12
C GLN A 203 0.99 -4.96 33.36
N ALA A 204 1.92 -4.03 33.19
CA ALA A 204 2.67 -3.44 34.31
C ALA A 204 1.76 -2.70 35.30
N PHE A 205 0.85 -1.87 34.80
CA PHE A 205 -0.13 -1.15 35.61
C PHE A 205 -1.02 -2.10 36.41
N PHE A 206 -1.47 -3.20 35.80
CA PHE A 206 -2.27 -4.20 36.49
C PHE A 206 -1.49 -4.88 37.62
N LEU A 207 -0.20 -5.18 37.41
CA LEU A 207 0.65 -5.76 38.47
C LEU A 207 0.79 -4.84 39.68
N GLU A 208 0.77 -3.52 39.46
CA GLU A 208 0.90 -2.53 40.53
C GLU A 208 -0.43 -2.14 41.19
N LYS A 209 -1.52 -2.12 40.41
CA LYS A 209 -2.81 -1.53 40.83
C LYS A 209 -3.94 -2.53 40.95
N GLU A 210 -3.78 -3.75 40.45
CA GLU A 210 -4.79 -4.82 40.42
C GLU A 210 -6.08 -4.48 39.66
N TYR A 211 -6.02 -3.51 38.74
CA TYR A 211 -7.07 -3.22 37.77
C TYR A 211 -6.50 -2.62 36.49
N PHE A 212 -7.24 -2.70 35.38
CA PHE A 212 -6.94 -2.03 34.13
C PHE A 212 -7.53 -0.61 34.11
N THR A 213 -6.72 0.37 33.72
CA THR A 213 -7.17 1.75 33.54
C THR A 213 -7.72 1.98 32.12
N SER A 214 -8.65 2.91 31.97
CA SER A 214 -9.13 3.43 30.69
C SER A 214 -8.41 4.69 30.23
N LYS A 215 -7.47 5.21 31.02
CA LYS A 215 -6.77 6.46 30.74
C LYS A 215 -5.34 6.19 30.29
N LEU A 216 -5.00 6.67 29.11
CA LEU A 216 -3.66 6.52 28.55
C LEU A 216 -2.59 7.26 29.38
N TYR A 217 -2.98 8.36 30.03
CA TYR A 217 -2.08 9.13 30.91
C TYR A 217 -1.57 8.31 32.09
N ASP A 218 -2.44 7.48 32.69
CA ASP A 218 -2.12 6.67 33.87
C ASP A 218 -1.03 5.62 33.58
N LEU A 219 -0.83 5.25 32.31
CA LEU A 219 0.21 4.30 31.87
C LEU A 219 1.61 4.90 31.87
N GLY A 220 1.79 6.22 31.93
CA GLY A 220 3.10 6.85 32.05
C GLY A 220 4.09 6.63 30.88
N ILE A 221 3.61 6.16 29.71
CA ILE A 221 4.46 5.76 28.57
C ILE A 221 4.72 6.86 27.53
N GLY A 222 4.27 8.10 27.79
CA GLY A 222 4.54 9.24 26.89
C GLY A 222 3.85 9.17 25.51
N ILE A 223 2.86 8.30 25.34
CA ILE A 223 2.08 8.21 24.10
C ILE A 223 0.91 9.19 24.16
N SER A 224 0.79 10.04 23.14
CA SER A 224 -0.36 10.93 22.98
C SER A 224 -1.61 10.17 22.56
N SER A 225 -2.79 10.60 23.01
CA SER A 225 -4.06 9.98 22.62
C SER A 225 -4.38 10.13 21.13
N GLU A 226 -3.76 11.10 20.45
CA GLU A 226 -3.83 11.26 19.01
C GLU A 226 -2.47 11.68 18.44
N THR A 227 -2.18 11.19 17.24
CA THR A 227 -1.05 11.61 16.41
C THR A 227 -1.58 12.13 15.07
N GLU A 228 -0.68 12.40 14.13
CA GLU A 228 -1.06 12.72 12.75
C GLU A 228 -1.78 11.55 12.07
N ASN A 229 -1.43 10.31 12.42
CA ASN A 229 -1.86 9.12 11.69
C ASN A 229 -2.95 8.32 12.42
N TYR A 230 -2.98 8.34 13.75
CA TYR A 230 -3.85 7.47 14.55
C TYR A 230 -4.48 8.18 15.75
N LYS A 231 -5.63 7.66 16.17
CA LYS A 231 -6.27 7.93 17.46
C LYS A 231 -6.22 6.68 18.32
N TYR A 232 -5.75 6.83 19.55
CA TYR A 232 -5.58 5.76 20.52
C TYR A 232 -6.69 5.80 21.57
N GLN A 233 -7.29 4.64 21.82
CA GLN A 233 -8.39 4.49 22.78
C GLN A 233 -8.18 3.26 23.63
N ILE A 234 -8.61 3.32 24.88
CA ILE A 234 -8.58 2.19 25.81
C ILE A 234 -10.02 1.89 26.23
N VAL A 235 -10.43 0.66 26.03
CA VAL A 235 -11.75 0.16 26.39
C VAL A 235 -11.56 -0.93 27.43
N VAL A 236 -11.88 -0.60 28.68
CA VAL A 236 -11.92 -1.60 29.76
C VAL A 236 -13.16 -2.47 29.54
N ILE A 237 -12.93 -3.77 29.34
CA ILE A 237 -14.01 -4.76 29.17
C ILE A 237 -14.47 -5.23 30.53
N ASP A 238 -13.50 -5.57 31.38
CA ASP A 238 -13.67 -5.86 32.80
C ASP A 238 -12.41 -5.40 33.51
N SER A 239 -12.57 -4.54 34.52
CA SER A 239 -11.46 -3.92 35.24
C SER A 239 -10.44 -4.91 35.81
N LYS A 240 -10.83 -6.15 36.11
CA LYS A 240 -9.96 -7.19 36.69
C LYS A 240 -9.60 -8.31 35.72
N LYS A 241 -10.30 -8.42 34.58
CA LYS A 241 -10.14 -9.56 33.66
C LYS A 241 -9.62 -9.20 32.29
N GLY A 242 -9.90 -8.01 31.77
CA GLY A 242 -9.34 -7.63 30.48
C GLY A 242 -9.63 -6.22 29.99
N VAL A 243 -8.71 -5.73 29.17
CA VAL A 243 -8.74 -4.41 28.55
C VAL A 243 -8.34 -4.50 27.08
N GLN A 244 -9.00 -3.69 26.26
CA GLN A 244 -8.73 -3.56 24.85
C GLN A 244 -8.10 -2.20 24.54
N ASN A 245 -7.02 -2.21 23.77
CA ASN A 245 -6.25 -1.04 23.38
C ASN A 245 -6.35 -0.86 21.87
N ILE A 246 -6.86 0.26 21.38
CA ILE A 246 -7.26 0.44 19.99
C ILE A 246 -6.44 1.57 19.36
N ALA A 247 -6.00 1.38 18.12
CA ALA A 247 -5.50 2.44 17.26
C ALA A 247 -6.36 2.53 15.98
N ILE A 248 -7.08 3.64 15.84
CA ILE A 248 -7.95 3.93 14.69
C ILE A 248 -7.24 4.90 13.76
N PRO A 249 -7.11 4.59 12.45
CA PRO A 249 -6.50 5.51 11.52
C PRO A 249 -7.27 6.80 11.32
N LYS A 250 -6.52 7.90 11.14
CA LYS A 250 -7.03 9.22 10.76
C LYS A 250 -6.95 9.49 9.25
N LYS A 251 -6.21 8.65 8.51
CA LYS A 251 -5.99 8.74 7.07
C LYS A 251 -6.48 7.47 6.37
N ASP A 252 -6.87 7.62 5.11
CA ASP A 252 -7.33 6.50 4.30
C ASP A 252 -6.18 5.54 3.96
N ASN A 253 -6.54 4.32 3.54
CA ASN A 253 -5.59 3.26 3.17
C ASN A 253 -4.67 2.79 4.31
N LEU A 254 -5.02 3.11 5.55
CA LEU A 254 -4.36 2.62 6.76
C LEU A 254 -5.21 1.55 7.45
N LYS A 255 -4.56 0.51 7.96
CA LYS A 255 -5.20 -0.54 8.76
C LYS A 255 -5.38 -0.08 10.21
N ALA A 256 -6.43 -0.59 10.85
CA ALA A 256 -6.67 -0.43 12.27
C ALA A 256 -5.97 -1.53 13.07
N TYR A 257 -5.60 -1.21 14.30
CA TYR A 257 -4.95 -2.14 15.21
C TYR A 257 -5.72 -2.22 16.52
N THR A 258 -5.81 -3.43 17.06
CA THR A 258 -6.43 -3.65 18.35
C THR A 258 -5.62 -4.65 19.15
N GLY A 259 -5.24 -4.26 20.36
CA GLY A 259 -4.57 -5.08 21.34
C GLY A 259 -5.55 -5.50 22.42
N PHE A 260 -5.31 -6.66 23.01
CA PHE A 260 -6.10 -7.13 24.14
C PHE A 260 -5.16 -7.69 25.20
N VAL A 261 -5.38 -7.27 26.44
CA VAL A 261 -4.68 -7.78 27.61
C VAL A 261 -5.71 -8.43 28.50
N ASN A 262 -5.45 -9.65 28.95
CA ASN A 262 -6.33 -10.35 29.87
C ASN A 262 -5.57 -11.13 30.92
N ILE A 263 -6.24 -11.34 32.05
CA ILE A 263 -5.74 -12.17 33.14
C ILE A 263 -6.26 -13.60 32.95
N ARG A 264 -5.36 -14.58 33.08
CA ARG A 264 -5.69 -16.00 32.99
C ARG A 264 -4.84 -16.82 33.96
N PRO A 265 -5.32 -17.99 34.40
CA PRO A 265 -4.50 -18.89 35.19
C PRO A 265 -3.32 -19.43 34.38
N VAL A 266 -2.16 -19.58 35.01
CA VAL A 266 -1.02 -20.31 34.46
C VAL A 266 -1.36 -21.79 34.46
N VAL A 267 -1.17 -22.45 33.32
CA VAL A 267 -1.53 -23.87 33.14
C VAL A 267 -0.86 -24.73 34.21
N GLY A 268 -1.67 -25.51 34.93
CA GLY A 268 -1.19 -26.39 36.00
C GLY A 268 -0.99 -25.72 37.36
N THR A 269 -1.36 -24.44 37.51
CA THR A 269 -1.29 -23.72 38.80
C THR A 269 -2.57 -22.92 39.06
N GLN A 270 -2.72 -22.37 40.26
CA GLN A 270 -3.76 -21.38 40.58
C GLN A 270 -3.25 -19.93 40.42
N GLU A 271 -2.01 -19.74 39.97
CA GLU A 271 -1.43 -18.41 39.79
C GLU A 271 -2.02 -17.72 38.56
N MET A 272 -2.40 -16.46 38.73
CA MET A 272 -2.95 -15.65 37.66
C MET A 272 -1.83 -14.87 36.98
N THR A 273 -1.81 -14.88 35.65
CA THR A 273 -0.85 -14.11 34.85
C THR A 273 -1.59 -13.24 33.83
N SER A 274 -0.97 -12.13 33.47
CA SER A 274 -1.45 -11.29 32.37
C SER A 274 -0.84 -11.75 31.06
N VAL A 275 -1.66 -11.84 30.02
CA VAL A 275 -1.19 -12.09 28.66
C VAL A 275 -1.78 -11.06 27.71
N ALA A 276 -1.07 -10.83 26.62
CA ALA A 276 -1.44 -9.83 25.64
C ALA A 276 -1.43 -10.40 24.22
N MET A 277 -2.24 -9.79 23.37
CA MET A 277 -2.25 -10.05 21.94
C MET A 277 -2.42 -8.76 21.16
N LEU A 278 -1.93 -8.78 19.93
CA LEU A 278 -2.08 -7.69 18.97
C LEU A 278 -2.71 -8.23 17.69
N CYS A 279 -3.72 -7.52 17.22
CA CYS A 279 -4.45 -7.81 16.01
C CYS A 279 -4.38 -6.64 15.02
N GLU A 280 -4.45 -6.98 13.74
CA GLU A 280 -4.47 -6.03 12.63
C GLU A 280 -5.70 -6.29 11.76
N SER A 281 -6.35 -5.23 11.27
CA SER A 281 -7.49 -5.37 10.36
C SER A 281 -7.06 -5.96 9.01
N LEU A 282 -7.88 -6.83 8.45
CA LEU A 282 -7.65 -7.45 7.13
C LEU A 282 -7.59 -6.39 6.02
N LYS A 283 -8.39 -5.33 6.15
CA LYS A 283 -8.49 -4.22 5.20
C LYS A 283 -8.27 -2.88 5.89
N PRO A 284 -7.83 -1.82 5.17
CA PRO A 284 -7.92 -0.46 5.66
C PRO A 284 -9.34 -0.16 6.15
N THR A 285 -9.44 0.44 7.32
CA THR A 285 -10.73 0.80 7.92
C THR A 285 -10.54 1.91 8.94
N ARG A 286 -11.58 2.70 9.14
CA ARG A 286 -11.69 3.71 10.20
C ARG A 286 -12.72 3.30 11.26
N ASP A 287 -13.28 2.10 11.12
CA ASP A 287 -14.30 1.57 12.01
C ASP A 287 -13.66 1.14 13.32
N LEU A 288 -14.41 1.33 14.41
CA LEU A 288 -14.03 0.79 15.71
C LEU A 288 -14.06 -0.74 15.66
N PRO A 289 -12.97 -1.43 16.06
CA PRO A 289 -13.01 -2.87 16.24
C PRO A 289 -14.07 -3.26 17.28
N SER A 290 -14.80 -4.33 17.01
CA SER A 290 -15.70 -4.94 17.99
C SER A 290 -14.97 -5.28 19.29
N LYS A 291 -15.69 -5.21 20.42
CA LYS A 291 -15.14 -5.54 21.73
C LYS A 291 -14.67 -7.00 21.77
N PHE A 292 -13.52 -7.26 22.40
CA PHE A 292 -13.10 -8.64 22.67
C PHE A 292 -14.10 -9.36 23.58
N LYS A 293 -14.26 -10.67 23.35
CA LYS A 293 -14.99 -11.56 24.25
C LYS A 293 -14.00 -12.14 25.25
N LEU A 294 -14.32 -12.08 26.55
CA LEU A 294 -13.54 -12.75 27.57
C LEU A 294 -13.69 -14.26 27.41
N SER A 295 -12.58 -14.96 27.15
CA SER A 295 -12.52 -16.42 27.05
C SER A 295 -11.11 -16.91 27.39
N ASP A 296 -10.96 -18.21 27.65
CA ASP A 296 -9.65 -18.82 27.94
C ASP A 296 -8.65 -18.72 26.78
N LYS A 297 -9.18 -18.63 25.56
CA LYS A 297 -8.42 -18.50 24.31
C LYS A 297 -9.00 -17.34 23.48
N PRO A 298 -8.65 -16.09 23.80
CA PRO A 298 -9.18 -14.95 23.07
C PRO A 298 -8.68 -14.95 21.62
N THR A 299 -9.59 -14.68 20.70
CA THR A 299 -9.35 -14.50 19.27
C THR A 299 -9.51 -13.04 18.89
N CYS A 300 -8.85 -12.62 17.81
CA CYS A 300 -9.08 -11.30 17.25
C CYS A 300 -10.57 -11.12 16.88
N PRO A 301 -11.09 -9.88 16.90
CA PRO A 301 -12.41 -9.59 16.37
C PRO A 301 -12.55 -10.00 14.90
N GLU A 302 -13.79 -10.18 14.44
CA GLU A 302 -14.06 -10.43 13.02
C GLU A 302 -13.47 -9.32 12.14
N GLY A 303 -12.86 -9.71 11.02
CA GLY A 303 -12.16 -8.77 10.15
C GLY A 303 -10.73 -8.44 10.59
N TYR A 304 -10.20 -9.10 11.63
CA TYR A 304 -8.83 -8.92 12.13
C TYR A 304 -8.04 -10.23 12.17
N ILE A 305 -6.73 -10.14 12.00
CA ILE A 305 -5.77 -11.25 12.11
C ILE A 305 -4.79 -11.01 13.26
N VAL A 306 -4.30 -12.10 13.88
CA VAL A 306 -3.30 -12.04 14.95
C VAL A 306 -1.95 -11.67 14.36
N LEU A 307 -1.30 -10.65 14.91
CA LEU A 307 0.09 -10.31 14.59
C LEU A 307 1.08 -10.90 15.60
N SER A 308 0.72 -10.92 16.88
CA SER A 308 1.58 -11.42 17.95
C SER A 308 0.79 -11.76 19.20
N ARG A 309 1.28 -12.72 19.98
CA ARG A 309 0.84 -13.04 21.34
C ARG A 309 2.07 -13.07 22.24
N TYR A 310 1.96 -12.57 23.47
CA TYR A 310 3.04 -12.55 24.46
C TYR A 310 2.47 -12.53 25.87
#